data_AF-A0A965A7H8-F1
#
_entry.id   AF-A0A965A7H8-F1
#
_cell.length_a   1.000
_cell.length_b   1.000
_cell.length_c   1.000
_cell.angle_alpha   90.00
_cell.angle_beta   90.00
_cell.angle_gamma   90.00
#
_symmetry.space_group_name_H-M   'P 1'
#
loop_
_entity.id
_entity.type
_entity.pdbx_description
1 polymer ?
#
loop_
_entity_poly.entity_id
_entity_poly.type
_entity_poly.pdbx_seq_one_letter_code
_entity_poly.pdbx_strand_id
1 'polypeptide(L)'
;TTGISLFSFWNLGTLIGAMAGSAIDPEKFGLDIAFPAAFIVMLVPHLRSKLGRQAAVLGGALCLVSISFLPIGVPILLAACAVLVGVRNAQ
;
A
#
# COMPACT_ATOMS: atom_id res chain seq x y z
N THR A 1 9.88 -15.36 23.90
CA THR A 1 8.55 -14.93 24.39
C THR A 1 7.91 -13.89 23.49
N THR A 2 8.58 -12.79 23.14
CA THR A 2 8.04 -11.72 22.26
C THR A 2 7.48 -12.23 20.93
N GLY A 3 8.16 -13.14 20.24
CA GLY A 3 7.68 -13.70 18.95
C GLY A 3 6.39 -14.51 19.07
N ILE A 4 6.22 -15.25 20.18
CA ILE A 4 4.99 -16.01 20.45
C ILE A 4 3.84 -15.04 20.72
N SER A 5 4.08 -13.99 21.51
CA SER A 5 3.08 -12.95 21.77
C SER A 5 2.65 -12.25 20.48
N LEU A 6 3.60 -11.80 19.65
CA LEU A 6 3.31 -11.19 18.34
C LEU A 6 2.51 -12.12 17.44
N PHE A 7 2.92 -13.38 17.32
CA PHE A 7 2.20 -14.37 16.52
C PHE A 7 0.77 -14.57 17.02
N SER A 8 0.58 -14.77 18.32
CA SER A 8 -0.75 -14.98 18.91
C SER A 8 -1.64 -13.77 18.73
N PHE A 9 -1.16 -12.56 19.04
CA PHE A 9 -1.94 -11.34 18.88
C PHE A 9 -2.25 -11.03 17.41
N TRP A 10 -1.33 -11.30 16.49
CA TRP A 10 -1.56 -11.13 15.05
C TRP A 10 -2.67 -12.06 14.55
N ASN A 11 -2.61 -13.34 14.90
CA ASN A 11 -3.63 -14.32 14.50
C ASN A 11 -4.99 -13.99 15.11
N LEU A 12 -5.04 -13.63 16.40
CA LEU A 12 -6.27 -13.22 17.06
C LEU A 12 -6.87 -11.95 16.43
N GLY A 13 -6.05 -10.92 16.18
CA GLY A 13 -6.51 -9.70 15.52
C GLY A 13 -7.03 -9.97 14.11
N THR A 14 -6.35 -10.83 13.35
CA THR A 14 -6.79 -11.25 12.00
C THR A 14 -8.13 -11.99 12.05
N LEU A 15 -8.28 -12.94 12.99
CA LEU A 15 -9.52 -13.69 13.18
C LEU A 15 -10.69 -12.76 13.53
N ILE A 16 -10.48 -11.86 14.50
CA ILE A 16 -11.49 -10.87 14.90
C ILE A 16 -11.85 -9.96 13.73
N GLY A 17 -10.87 -9.47 12.98
CA GLY A 17 -11.08 -8.63 11.79
C GLY A 17 -11.86 -9.34 10.69
N ALA A 18 -11.56 -10.61 10.42
CA ALA A 18 -12.29 -11.41 9.42
C ALA A 18 -13.75 -11.64 9.83
N MET A 19 -14.00 -11.93 11.11
CA MET A 19 -15.36 -12.10 11.65
C MET A 19 -16.15 -10.78 11.60
N ALA A 20 -15.54 -9.68 12.05
CA ALA A 20 -16.17 -8.36 12.02
C ALA A 20 -16.47 -7.89 10.58
N GLY A 21 -15.51 -8.09 9.66
CA GLY A 21 -15.69 -7.76 8.25
C GLY A 21 -16.78 -8.57 7.55
N SER A 22 -17.06 -9.79 8.02
CA SER A 22 -18.16 -10.62 7.50
C SER A 22 -19.53 -10.21 8.03
N ALA A 23 -19.57 -9.48 9.15
CA ALA A 23 -20.81 -9.05 9.81
C ALA A 23 -21.26 -7.63 9.41
N ILE A 24 -20.38 -6.86 8.76
CA ILE A 24 -20.58 -5.45 8.42
C ILE A 24 -20.61 -5.30 6.89
N ASP A 25 -21.54 -4.49 6.38
CA ASP A 25 -21.60 -4.15 4.96
C ASP A 25 -20.51 -3.11 4.60
N PRO A 26 -19.43 -3.48 3.89
CA PRO A 26 -18.28 -2.61 3.70
C PRO A 26 -18.60 -1.36 2.88
N GLU A 27 -19.48 -1.48 1.89
CA GLU A 27 -19.84 -0.38 0.98
C GLU A 27 -20.59 0.74 1.72
N LYS A 28 -21.47 0.39 2.66
CA LYS A 28 -22.22 1.37 3.46
C LYS A 28 -21.32 2.23 4.35
N PHE A 29 -20.21 1.67 4.82
CA PHE A 29 -19.28 2.34 5.74
C PHE A 29 -18.00 2.83 5.04
N GLY A 30 -17.88 2.68 3.72
CA GLY A 30 -16.67 3.06 2.97
C GLY A 30 -15.42 2.26 3.36
N LEU A 31 -15.61 1.05 3.90
CA LEU A 31 -14.52 0.18 4.35
C LEU A 31 -13.78 -0.47 3.16
N ASP A 32 -14.39 -0.49 1.97
CA ASP A 32 -13.80 -0.95 0.70
C ASP A 32 -12.61 -0.10 0.25
N ILE A 33 -12.66 1.21 0.51
CA ILE A 33 -11.58 2.17 0.20
C ILE A 33 -10.64 2.44 1.38
N ALA A 34 -10.91 1.89 2.57
CA ALA A 34 -10.09 2.12 3.76
C ALA A 34 -8.62 1.72 3.55
N PHE A 35 -8.39 0.59 2.86
CA PHE A 35 -7.04 0.11 2.58
C PHE A 35 -6.30 1.03 1.60
N PRO A 36 -6.81 1.35 0.40
CA PRO A 36 -6.22 2.38 -0.47
C PRO A 36 -5.97 3.72 0.22
N ALA A 37 -6.92 4.19 1.04
CA ALA A 37 -6.79 5.44 1.77
C ALA A 37 -5.61 5.43 2.74
N ALA A 38 -5.38 4.33 3.45
CA ALA A 38 -4.23 4.18 4.34
C ALA A 38 -2.89 4.34 3.58
N PHE A 39 -2.77 3.77 2.37
CA PHE A 39 -1.56 3.97 1.53
C PHE A 39 -1.38 5.41 1.08
N ILE A 40 -2.47 6.08 0.67
CA ILE A 40 -2.44 7.50 0.31
C ILE A 40 -1.91 8.33 1.49
N VAL A 41 -2.43 8.08 2.70
CA VAL A 41 -1.98 8.77 3.91
C VAL A 41 -0.51 8.51 4.21
N MET A 42 -0.04 7.27 4.08
CA MET A 42 1.40 6.94 4.22
C MET A 42 2.27 7.60 3.15
N LEU A 43 1.71 7.87 1.96
CA LEU A 43 2.41 8.53 0.86
C LEU A 43 2.57 10.04 1.09
N VAL A 44 1.65 10.71 1.78
CA VAL A 44 1.65 12.18 2.02
C VAL A 44 3.01 12.76 2.42
N PRO A 45 3.72 12.27 3.47
CA PRO A 45 5.01 12.84 3.86
C PRO A 45 6.06 12.74 2.75
N HIS A 46 5.99 11.71 1.91
CA HIS A 46 6.94 11.47 0.82
C HIS A 46 6.74 12.43 -0.36
N LEU A 47 5.52 12.97 -0.56
CA LEU A 47 5.19 13.89 -1.65
C LEU A 47 5.65 15.33 -1.41
N ARG A 48 6.11 15.66 -0.19
CA ARG A 48 6.57 17.01 0.16
C ARG A 48 7.87 17.41 -0.56
N SER A 49 8.65 16.43 -1.01
CA SER A 49 9.89 16.67 -1.76
C SER A 49 9.65 16.62 -3.27
N LYS A 50 10.39 17.44 -4.03
CA LYS A 50 10.33 17.43 -5.50
C LYS A 50 10.68 16.03 -6.05
N LEU A 51 11.68 15.38 -5.47
CA LEU A 51 12.14 14.04 -5.85
C LEU A 51 11.09 12.97 -5.52
N GLY A 52 10.50 13.00 -4.33
CA GLY A 52 9.43 12.07 -3.94
C GLY A 52 8.20 12.20 -4.82
N ARG A 53 7.84 13.42 -5.23
CA ARG A 53 6.77 13.65 -6.21
C ARG A 53 7.11 13.07 -7.59
N GLN A 54 8.35 13.22 -8.07
CA GLN A 54 8.78 12.63 -9.34
C GLN A 54 8.74 11.09 -9.29
N ALA A 55 9.24 10.50 -8.21
CA ALA A 55 9.19 9.05 -8.00
C ALA A 55 7.73 8.54 -7.93
N ALA A 56 6.84 9.26 -7.23
CA ALA A 56 5.43 8.90 -7.15
C ALA A 56 4.71 8.96 -8.52
N VAL A 57 4.96 10.02 -9.31
CA VAL A 57 4.38 10.15 -10.65
C VAL A 57 4.89 9.05 -11.58
N LEU A 58 6.19 8.78 -11.58
CA LEU A 58 6.78 7.72 -12.40
C LEU A 58 6.27 6.34 -12.00
N GLY A 59 6.24 6.04 -10.69
CA GLY A 59 5.71 4.78 -10.18
C GLY A 59 4.24 4.59 -10.54
N GLY A 60 3.42 5.63 -10.38
CA GLY A 60 2.02 5.63 -10.78
C GLY A 60 1.83 5.41 -12.27
N ALA A 61 2.61 6.09 -13.12
CA ALA A 61 2.56 5.90 -14.56
C ALA A 61 2.95 4.48 -14.99
N LEU A 62 4.03 3.92 -14.41
CA LEU A 62 4.43 2.53 -14.66
C LEU A 62 3.32 1.55 -14.28
N CYS A 63 2.69 1.76 -13.14
CA CYS A 63 1.59 0.92 -12.67
C CYS A 63 0.39 1.00 -13.64
N LEU A 64 -0.04 2.21 -14.02
CA LEU A 64 -1.16 2.42 -14.93
C LEU A 64 -0.93 1.84 -16.33
N VAL A 65 0.28 1.96 -16.87
CA VAL A 65 0.62 1.38 -18.17
C VAL A 65 0.64 -0.15 -18.10
N SER A 66 1.18 -0.71 -17.03
CA SER A 66 1.41 -2.16 -16.92
C SER A 66 0.20 -2.97 -16.44
N ILE A 67 -0.81 -2.33 -15.85
CA ILE A 67 -1.98 -3.01 -15.28
C ILE A 67 -2.79 -3.84 -16.30
N SER A 68 -2.82 -3.42 -17.58
CA SER A 68 -3.52 -4.14 -18.64
C SER A 68 -2.76 -5.35 -19.19
N PHE A 69 -1.45 -5.43 -18.93
CA PHE A 69 -0.58 -6.44 -19.54
C PHE A 69 -0.10 -7.51 -18.56
N LEU A 70 -0.16 -7.24 -17.25
CA LEU A 70 0.48 -8.08 -16.23
C LEU A 70 -0.52 -8.62 -15.20
N PRO A 71 -0.23 -9.80 -14.61
CA PRO A 71 -1.03 -10.34 -13.51
C PRO A 71 -1.08 -9.40 -12.30
N ILE A 72 -2.12 -9.58 -11.50
CA ILE A 72 -2.32 -8.85 -10.24
C ILE A 72 -1.04 -8.90 -9.38
N GLY A 73 -0.62 -7.74 -8.88
CA GLY A 73 0.55 -7.57 -8.03
C GLY A 73 1.85 -7.22 -8.76
N VAL A 74 2.05 -7.68 -10.01
CA VAL A 74 3.27 -7.40 -10.78
C VAL A 74 3.44 -5.91 -11.13
N PRO A 75 2.39 -5.16 -11.54
CA PRO A 75 2.48 -3.72 -11.77
C PRO A 75 3.05 -2.93 -10.58
N ILE A 76 2.73 -3.35 -9.35
CA ILE A 76 3.19 -2.70 -8.12
C ILE A 76 4.70 -2.93 -7.91
N LEU A 77 5.19 -4.13 -8.22
CA LEU A 77 6.62 -4.43 -8.17
C LEU A 77 7.40 -3.60 -9.20
N LEU A 78 6.84 -3.42 -10.41
CA LEU A 78 7.44 -2.54 -11.42
C LEU A 78 7.44 -1.07 -11.00
N ALA A 79 6.37 -0.60 -10.35
CA ALA A 79 6.31 0.76 -9.82
C ALA A 79 7.44 1.04 -8.80
N ALA A 80 7.91 0.03 -8.07
CA ALA A 80 9.02 0.17 -7.12
C ALA A 80 10.33 0.60 -7.80
N CYS A 81 10.53 0.31 -9.10
CA CYS A 81 11.70 0.78 -9.84
C CYS A 81 11.80 2.32 -9.89
N ALA A 82 10.67 3.03 -9.77
CA ALA A 82 10.66 4.50 -9.73
C ALA A 82 11.33 5.09 -8.48
N VAL A 83 11.50 4.30 -7.41
CA VAL A 83 12.22 4.72 -6.20
C VAL A 83 13.67 5.08 -6.50
N LEU A 84 14.29 4.48 -7.53
CA LEU A 84 15.66 4.78 -7.95
C LEU A 84 15.84 6.25 -8.36
N VAL A 85 14.78 6.92 -8.79
CA VAL A 85 14.81 8.36 -9.11
C VAL A 85 14.86 9.21 -7.84
N GLY A 86 14.24 8.75 -6.75
CA GLY A 86 14.24 9.44 -5.45
C GLY A 86 15.50 9.16 -4.61
N VAL A 87 16.06 7.96 -4.70
CA VAL A 87 17.25 7.51 -3.93
C VAL A 87 18.53 8.22 -4.36
N ARG A 88 18.65 8.57 -5.64
CA ARG A 88 19.92 8.97 -6.25
C ARG A 88 20.52 10.28 -5.72
N ASN A 89 19.73 11.11 -5.05
CA ASN A 89 20.14 12.43 -4.52
C ASN A 89 19.77 12.64 -3.04
N ALA A 90 19.61 11.56 -2.26
CA ALA A 90 19.52 11.62 -0.80
C ALA A 90 20.90 11.56 -0.11
N GLN A 91 21.98 11.58 -0.90
CA GLN A 91 23.37 11.80 -0.49
C GLN A 91 23.69 13.29 -0.64
#